data_AF-A0A6V7DIS8-F1
#
_entry.id   AF-A0A6V7DIS8-F1
#
_cell.length_a   1.000
_cell.length_b   1.000
_cell.length_c   1.000
_cell.angle_alpha   90.00
_cell.angle_beta   90.00
_cell.angle_gamma   90.00
#
_symmetry.space_group_name_H-M   'P 1'
#
loop_
_entity.id
_entity.type
_entity.pdbx_description
1 polymer ?
#
loop_
_entity_poly.entity_id
_entity_poly.type
_entity_poly.pdbx_seq_one_letter_code
_entity_poly.pdbx_strand_id
1 'polypeptide(L)'
;MTAQLTQELPEFPTWLNARPSTLQEHRGRALVLAFVNASSVWCAERLAELAHWQARSPGRLQVIVVQVPRFDSERLPQRSLKQLRGHGVSAPILLDKDWETWRRFGIESWPTLVLLDAYGRERQRLVGVTGDLDKALVALCEGQQPPSDIDLHGVAEREAEPRLELQFPTGLAATEDRLYIADTGHHRVLECTHGGRVLRQFGHGNADLIDGGVGEAAFRRPQGLALERDQLYVADTGNHALRRINLRSGQVDTLCGTGRSGEPVEGPLASSSASALNYPQGLAIADNQVLIAMAGDNRIWSYHLGSAALTARAGTGSLEIRDGSGHLAAFAQPAGLAAVQQVAYVCDGLGSSIRTMQLRGDLVQTLVGGQGTWLFGDQDGPRGTARLQFPQAIALAADSPLLWIADTGNGSLRCLRLGGGELTTVELPRRLHGPAGLAVAAGAVWIAETDAHAVLRYDLASGELSDVSIAE
;
A
#
# COMPACT_ATOMS: atom_id res chain seq x y z
N MET A 1 20.94 -1.12 -32.87
CA MET A 1 19.80 -0.20 -32.96
C MET A 1 20.33 1.22 -32.83
N THR A 2 20.02 2.08 -33.79
CA THR A 2 20.43 3.49 -33.82
C THR A 2 19.77 4.23 -32.66
N ALA A 3 20.55 4.66 -31.69
CA ALA A 3 20.05 5.33 -30.49
C ALA A 3 19.44 6.69 -30.87
N GLN A 4 18.11 6.81 -30.80
CA GLN A 4 17.37 8.03 -31.11
C GLN A 4 17.43 8.99 -29.91
N LEU A 5 17.59 10.29 -30.18
CA LEU A 5 17.42 11.31 -29.15
C LEU A 5 15.98 11.25 -28.64
N THR A 6 15.83 11.15 -27.32
CA THR A 6 14.53 11.06 -26.67
C THR A 6 13.75 12.37 -26.81
N GLN A 7 12.41 12.27 -26.93
CA GLN A 7 11.53 13.44 -26.97
C GLN A 7 11.58 14.21 -25.66
N GLU A 8 11.46 15.54 -25.73
CA GLU A 8 11.48 16.42 -24.56
C GLU A 8 10.20 16.27 -23.72
N LEU A 9 10.29 16.59 -22.43
CA LEU A 9 9.12 16.67 -21.53
C LEU A 9 8.10 17.72 -22.04
N PRO A 10 6.82 17.65 -21.60
CA PRO A 10 5.85 18.71 -21.88
C PRO A 10 6.35 20.10 -21.47
N GLU A 11 5.80 21.16 -22.08
CA GLU A 11 6.25 22.55 -21.86
C GLU A 11 5.79 23.12 -20.51
N PHE A 12 4.61 22.72 -20.03
CA PHE A 12 4.04 23.18 -18.76
C PHE A 12 3.72 22.04 -17.78
N PRO A 13 4.71 21.23 -17.38
CA PRO A 13 4.51 20.10 -16.49
C PRO A 13 4.30 20.59 -15.04
N THR A 14 3.46 19.88 -14.29
CA THR A 14 3.36 20.09 -12.85
C THR A 14 4.45 19.28 -12.15
N TRP A 15 5.46 19.95 -11.63
CA TRP A 15 6.54 19.31 -10.87
C TRP A 15 6.21 19.29 -9.37
N LEU A 16 6.43 18.15 -8.73
CA LEU A 16 6.33 17.97 -7.29
C LEU A 16 7.73 17.66 -6.75
N ASN A 17 8.03 18.17 -5.56
CA ASN A 17 9.30 17.96 -4.87
C ASN A 17 10.58 18.37 -5.66
N ALA A 18 10.42 19.18 -6.71
CA ALA A 18 11.52 19.66 -7.55
C ALA A 18 11.16 20.97 -8.25
N ARG A 19 12.18 21.66 -8.78
CA ARG A 19 11.95 22.75 -9.75
C ARG A 19 11.61 22.14 -11.12
N PRO A 20 10.90 22.88 -11.97
CA PRO A 20 10.85 22.53 -13.38
C PRO A 20 12.25 22.38 -13.98
N SER A 21 12.42 21.32 -14.78
CA SER A 21 13.64 21.01 -15.53
C SER A 21 13.31 20.37 -16.88
N THR A 22 14.30 20.35 -17.76
CA THR A 22 14.25 19.70 -19.09
C THR A 22 15.18 18.49 -19.12
N LEU A 23 14.94 17.51 -19.99
CA LEU A 23 15.86 16.37 -20.18
C LEU A 23 17.25 16.82 -20.62
N GLN A 24 17.35 17.94 -21.32
CA GLN A 24 18.64 18.54 -21.66
C GLN A 24 19.47 18.92 -20.43
N GLU A 25 18.84 19.42 -19.36
CA GLU A 25 19.49 19.75 -18.09
C GLU A 25 20.00 18.50 -17.35
N HIS A 26 19.44 17.32 -17.64
CA HIS A 26 19.82 16.05 -17.01
C HIS A 26 20.95 15.31 -17.75
N ARG A 27 21.48 15.87 -18.85
CA ARG A 27 22.65 15.29 -19.55
C ARG A 27 23.91 15.33 -18.69
N GLY A 28 24.83 14.42 -18.96
CA GLY A 28 26.06 14.20 -18.20
C GLY A 28 25.99 13.02 -17.23
N ARG A 29 24.79 12.51 -16.94
CA ARG A 29 24.54 11.32 -16.11
C ARG A 29 23.44 10.45 -16.68
N ALA A 30 23.45 9.17 -16.33
CA ALA A 30 22.30 8.32 -16.59
C ALA A 30 21.05 8.85 -15.91
N LEU A 31 19.92 8.76 -16.60
CA LEU A 31 18.61 9.14 -16.10
C LEU A 31 17.63 7.99 -16.30
N VAL A 32 16.85 7.69 -15.27
CA VAL A 32 15.66 6.83 -15.37
C VAL A 32 14.41 7.70 -15.29
N LEU A 33 13.56 7.60 -16.31
CA LEU A 33 12.18 8.08 -16.23
C LEU A 33 11.30 6.92 -15.79
N ALA A 34 10.77 7.00 -14.56
CA ALA A 34 9.93 5.98 -13.97
C ALA A 34 8.45 6.32 -14.13
N PHE A 35 7.78 5.76 -15.14
CA PHE A 35 6.34 5.92 -15.35
C PHE A 35 5.57 5.02 -14.39
N VAL A 36 4.86 5.63 -13.45
CA VAL A 36 4.23 4.93 -12.32
C VAL A 36 2.82 5.44 -12.07
N ASN A 37 2.06 4.65 -11.32
CA ASN A 37 0.84 5.08 -10.67
C ASN A 37 1.01 4.87 -9.15
N ALA A 38 0.82 5.92 -8.36
CA ALA A 38 1.05 5.93 -6.92
C ALA A 38 0.21 4.90 -6.13
N SER A 39 -0.94 4.49 -6.65
CA SER A 39 -1.81 3.49 -6.00
C SER A 39 -1.44 2.04 -6.33
N SER A 40 -0.49 1.80 -7.26
CA SER A 40 -0.09 0.47 -7.72
C SER A 40 1.03 -0.14 -6.87
N VAL A 41 0.81 -1.33 -6.30
CA VAL A 41 1.85 -2.05 -5.54
C VAL A 41 3.04 -2.45 -6.40
N TRP A 42 2.83 -2.82 -7.67
CA TRP A 42 3.92 -3.11 -8.60
C TRP A 42 4.78 -1.88 -8.89
N CYS A 43 4.17 -0.69 -8.90
CA CYS A 43 4.92 0.56 -9.01
C CYS A 43 5.73 0.84 -7.74
N ALA A 44 5.13 0.67 -6.57
CA ALA A 44 5.82 0.83 -5.30
C ALA A 44 7.02 -0.12 -5.18
N GLU A 45 6.89 -1.37 -5.64
CA GLU A 45 7.96 -2.36 -5.70
C GLU A 45 9.11 -1.89 -6.58
N ARG A 46 8.80 -1.53 -7.84
CA ARG A 46 9.82 -1.12 -8.78
C ARG A 46 10.57 0.14 -8.33
N LEU A 47 9.87 1.08 -7.69
CA LEU A 47 10.48 2.28 -7.11
C LEU A 47 11.37 1.94 -5.91
N ALA A 48 10.98 0.97 -5.07
CA ALA A 48 11.77 0.52 -3.94
C ALA A 48 13.08 -0.16 -4.39
N GLU A 49 13.03 -1.00 -5.43
CA GLU A 49 14.23 -1.61 -6.02
C GLU A 49 15.17 -0.54 -6.60
N LEU A 50 14.62 0.46 -7.30
CA LEU A 50 15.38 1.57 -7.86
C LEU A 50 16.05 2.40 -6.76
N ALA A 51 15.32 2.72 -5.69
CA ALA A 51 15.86 3.44 -4.53
C ALA A 51 16.96 2.64 -3.83
N HIS A 52 16.79 1.32 -3.68
CA HIS A 52 17.81 0.43 -3.13
C HIS A 52 19.09 0.42 -3.99
N TRP A 53 18.95 0.42 -5.31
CA TRP A 53 20.10 0.55 -6.22
C TRP A 53 20.80 1.91 -6.07
N GLN A 54 20.04 3.01 -6.03
CA GLN A 54 20.60 4.35 -5.83
C GLN A 54 21.36 4.48 -4.51
N ALA A 55 20.85 3.87 -3.42
CA ALA A 55 21.54 3.85 -2.14
C ALA A 55 22.88 3.12 -2.17
N ARG A 56 23.00 2.03 -2.97
CA ARG A 56 24.26 1.29 -3.17
C ARG A 56 25.22 1.97 -4.16
N SER A 57 24.69 2.84 -5.04
CA SER A 57 25.46 3.55 -6.07
C SER A 57 25.18 5.07 -6.08
N PRO A 58 25.50 5.80 -4.99
CA PRO A 58 25.15 7.22 -4.87
C PRO A 58 25.72 8.06 -6.02
N GLY A 59 24.92 9.00 -6.53
CA GLY A 59 25.33 9.94 -7.59
C GLY A 59 25.58 9.35 -8.98
N ARG A 60 25.44 8.02 -9.17
CA ARG A 60 25.61 7.40 -10.50
C ARG A 60 24.37 7.51 -11.39
N LEU A 61 23.19 7.68 -10.78
CA LEU A 61 21.91 7.64 -11.47
C LEU A 61 20.99 8.76 -11.00
N GLN A 62 20.45 9.50 -11.96
CA GLN A 62 19.34 10.42 -11.75
C GLN A 62 18.00 9.70 -11.98
N VAL A 63 16.97 10.09 -11.25
CA VAL A 63 15.62 9.53 -11.38
C VAL A 63 14.62 10.67 -11.43
N ILE A 64 13.72 10.61 -12.42
CA ILE A 64 12.48 11.40 -12.43
C ILE A 64 11.33 10.40 -12.39
N VAL A 65 10.45 10.57 -11.42
CA VAL A 65 9.21 9.81 -11.32
C VAL A 65 8.15 10.52 -12.13
N VAL A 66 7.60 9.85 -13.14
CA VAL A 66 6.45 10.34 -13.92
C VAL A 66 5.20 9.70 -13.34
N GLN A 67 4.52 10.42 -12.46
CA GLN A 67 3.27 9.99 -11.84
C GLN A 67 2.12 10.20 -12.82
N VAL A 68 1.49 9.10 -13.24
CA VAL A 68 0.38 9.10 -14.18
C VAL A 68 -0.89 8.65 -13.44
N PRO A 69 -1.81 9.59 -13.16
CA PRO A 69 -3.03 9.30 -12.41
C PRO A 69 -3.94 8.30 -13.12
N ARG A 70 -4.43 7.33 -12.36
CA ARG A 70 -5.57 6.48 -12.70
C ARG A 70 -6.86 7.04 -12.11
N PHE A 71 -6.80 7.49 -10.85
CA PHE A 71 -7.94 8.02 -10.11
C PHE A 71 -7.99 9.55 -10.13
N ASP A 72 -9.18 10.13 -9.96
CA ASP A 72 -9.34 11.59 -9.93
C ASP A 72 -8.56 12.23 -8.77
N SER A 73 -8.53 11.58 -7.61
CA SER A 73 -7.77 12.05 -6.44
C SER A 73 -6.26 12.13 -6.68
N GLU A 74 -5.71 11.28 -7.55
CA GLU A 74 -4.30 11.29 -7.91
C GLU A 74 -3.95 12.47 -8.84
N ARG A 75 -4.95 13.11 -9.48
CA ARG A 75 -4.72 14.34 -10.26
C ARG A 75 -4.43 15.55 -9.37
N LEU A 76 -4.67 15.46 -8.06
CA LEU A 76 -4.38 16.51 -7.09
C LEU A 76 -2.88 16.45 -6.68
N PRO A 77 -2.12 17.55 -6.84
CA PRO A 77 -0.67 17.58 -6.56
C PRO A 77 -0.28 17.06 -5.17
N GLN A 78 -0.92 17.58 -4.12
CA GLN A 78 -0.60 17.23 -2.74
C GLN A 78 -0.92 15.75 -2.43
N ARG A 79 -2.02 15.22 -2.97
CA ARG A 79 -2.41 13.82 -2.80
C ARG A 79 -1.42 12.87 -3.48
N SER A 80 -1.07 13.15 -4.73
CA SER A 80 -0.06 12.37 -5.46
C SER A 80 1.30 12.39 -4.76
N LEU A 81 1.72 13.55 -4.25
CA LEU A 81 2.95 13.67 -3.48
C LEU A 81 2.91 12.81 -2.21
N LYS A 82 1.84 12.93 -1.41
CA LYS A 82 1.67 12.15 -0.17
C LYS A 82 1.66 10.65 -0.40
N GLN A 83 0.97 10.16 -1.43
CA GLN A 83 0.96 8.73 -1.75
C GLN A 83 2.35 8.20 -2.13
N LEU A 84 3.09 8.93 -2.97
CA LEU A 84 4.45 8.54 -3.35
C LEU A 84 5.43 8.64 -2.16
N ARG A 85 5.26 9.65 -1.29
CA ARG A 85 6.04 9.78 -0.05
C ARG A 85 5.76 8.65 0.93
N GLY A 86 4.51 8.22 1.03
CA GLY A 86 4.13 6.99 1.75
C GLY A 86 4.89 5.76 1.23
N HIS A 87 5.33 5.78 -0.03
CA HIS A 87 6.19 4.77 -0.64
C HIS A 87 7.70 4.96 -0.47
N GLY A 88 8.13 6.01 0.23
CA GLY A 88 9.54 6.35 0.43
C GLY A 88 10.16 7.09 -0.75
N VAL A 89 9.35 7.63 -1.68
CA VAL A 89 9.85 8.33 -2.87
C VAL A 89 10.27 9.75 -2.50
N SER A 90 11.54 10.07 -2.68
CA SER A 90 12.11 11.42 -2.53
C SER A 90 12.59 12.05 -3.84
N ALA A 91 12.46 11.33 -4.95
CA ALA A 91 12.87 11.82 -6.27
C ALA A 91 12.02 13.02 -6.74
N PRO A 92 12.53 13.82 -7.69
CA PRO A 92 11.72 14.72 -8.51
C PRO A 92 10.54 13.99 -9.16
N ILE A 93 9.34 14.56 -9.06
CA ILE A 93 8.13 13.98 -9.63
C ILE A 93 7.54 14.92 -10.68
N LEU A 94 7.24 14.39 -11.86
CA LEU A 94 6.39 15.03 -12.86
C LEU A 94 5.00 14.42 -12.76
N LEU A 95 4.00 15.24 -12.42
CA LEU A 95 2.60 14.84 -12.39
C LEU A 95 2.00 14.97 -13.79
N ASP A 96 1.88 13.85 -14.48
CA ASP A 96 1.34 13.73 -15.84
C ASP A 96 -0.17 13.50 -15.81
N LYS A 97 -0.90 14.46 -15.21
CA LYS A 97 -2.35 14.33 -14.96
C LYS A 97 -3.16 14.01 -16.22
N ASP A 98 -2.74 14.50 -17.39
CA ASP A 98 -3.47 14.35 -18.66
C ASP A 98 -2.83 13.31 -19.58
N TRP A 99 -1.89 12.51 -19.07
CA TRP A 99 -1.19 11.42 -19.76
C TRP A 99 -0.46 11.89 -21.02
N GLU A 100 0.03 13.12 -21.02
CA GLU A 100 0.71 13.70 -22.17
C GLU A 100 2.11 13.10 -22.32
N THR A 101 2.87 13.03 -21.23
CA THR A 101 4.21 12.43 -21.21
C THR A 101 4.11 10.93 -21.53
N TRP A 102 3.13 10.24 -20.95
CA TRP A 102 2.81 8.84 -21.25
C TRP A 102 2.63 8.59 -22.76
N ARG A 103 1.80 9.39 -23.44
CA ARG A 103 1.57 9.27 -24.89
C ARG A 103 2.80 9.64 -25.71
N ARG A 104 3.51 10.71 -25.37
CA ARG A 104 4.73 11.15 -26.07
C ARG A 104 5.81 10.06 -26.09
N PHE A 105 5.96 9.35 -24.97
CA PHE A 105 6.94 8.27 -24.84
C PHE A 105 6.43 6.91 -25.34
N GLY A 106 5.15 6.80 -25.71
CA GLY A 106 4.55 5.54 -26.15
C GLY A 106 4.57 4.48 -25.06
N ILE A 107 4.21 4.86 -23.83
CA ILE A 107 4.10 3.94 -22.71
C ILE A 107 2.73 3.25 -22.77
N GLU A 108 2.69 1.97 -22.41
CA GLU A 108 1.48 1.14 -22.51
C GLU A 108 1.08 0.51 -21.17
N SER A 109 1.98 0.45 -20.20
CA SER A 109 1.70 -0.17 -18.90
C SER A 109 2.54 0.39 -17.76
N TRP A 110 1.97 0.30 -16.56
CA TRP A 110 2.64 0.61 -15.31
C TRP A 110 3.20 -0.66 -14.64
N PRO A 111 4.32 -0.55 -13.91
CA PRO A 111 5.35 0.49 -14.08
C PRO A 111 6.11 0.29 -15.40
N THR A 112 6.64 1.38 -15.96
CA THR A 112 7.65 1.31 -17.03
C THR A 112 8.83 2.21 -16.69
N LEU A 113 10.05 1.67 -16.73
CA LEU A 113 11.28 2.45 -16.62
C LEU A 113 11.88 2.67 -18.00
N VAL A 114 12.09 3.94 -18.36
CA VAL A 114 12.83 4.32 -19.57
C VAL A 114 14.25 4.72 -19.17
N LEU A 115 15.25 3.99 -19.64
CA LEU A 115 16.65 4.16 -19.28
C LEU A 115 17.36 5.02 -20.33
N LEU A 116 17.78 6.22 -19.93
CA LEU A 116 18.48 7.19 -20.78
C LEU A 116 19.95 7.26 -20.39
N ASP A 117 20.84 7.22 -21.39
CA ASP A 117 22.28 7.41 -21.16
C ASP A 117 22.62 8.88 -20.85
N ALA A 118 23.88 9.15 -20.52
CA ALA A 118 24.38 10.50 -20.23
C ALA A 118 24.23 11.52 -21.37
N TYR A 119 23.89 11.08 -22.58
CA TYR A 119 23.66 11.94 -23.74
C TYR A 119 22.16 12.18 -24.00
N GLY A 120 21.28 11.59 -23.18
CA GLY A 120 19.83 11.65 -23.34
C GLY A 120 19.29 10.72 -24.42
N ARG A 121 19.99 9.62 -24.70
CA ARG A 121 19.53 8.60 -25.66
C ARG A 121 18.92 7.42 -24.92
N GLU A 122 17.76 6.99 -25.37
CA GLU A 122 17.10 5.80 -24.83
C GLU A 122 17.93 4.54 -25.14
N ARG A 123 18.24 3.77 -24.10
CA ARG A 123 19.02 2.52 -24.21
C ARG A 123 18.15 1.28 -24.05
N GLN A 124 17.20 1.33 -23.13
CA GLN A 124 16.36 0.21 -22.79
C GLN A 124 15.06 0.70 -22.14
N ARG A 125 13.99 -0.10 -22.27
CA ARG A 125 12.78 0.01 -21.47
C ARG A 125 12.60 -1.26 -20.64
N LEU A 126 12.22 -1.11 -19.38
CA LEU A 126 11.83 -2.21 -18.50
C LEU A 126 10.35 -2.05 -18.17
N VAL A 127 9.55 -3.08 -18.48
CA VAL A 127 8.10 -3.07 -18.29
C VAL A 127 7.71 -4.02 -17.17
N GLY A 128 6.88 -3.54 -16.25
CA GLY A 128 6.42 -4.28 -15.07
C GLY A 128 7.51 -4.48 -14.02
N VAL A 129 7.33 -5.49 -13.17
CA VAL A 129 8.29 -5.94 -12.14
C VAL A 129 9.20 -7.08 -12.62
N THR A 130 9.07 -7.50 -13.87
CA THR A 130 9.93 -8.53 -14.46
C THR A 130 11.28 -7.97 -14.94
N GLY A 131 12.29 -8.82 -15.07
CA GLY A 131 13.60 -8.46 -15.62
C GLY A 131 14.62 -8.00 -14.58
N ASP A 132 15.90 -8.10 -14.94
CA ASP A 132 17.03 -7.81 -14.05
C ASP A 132 17.37 -6.32 -14.07
N LEU A 133 16.77 -5.57 -13.13
CA LEU A 133 16.98 -4.13 -12.98
C LEU A 133 18.45 -3.80 -12.68
N ASP A 134 19.10 -4.58 -11.81
CA ASP A 134 20.48 -4.33 -11.38
C ASP A 134 21.42 -4.40 -12.59
N LYS A 135 21.31 -5.46 -13.39
CA LYS A 135 22.08 -5.62 -14.63
C LYS A 135 21.84 -4.47 -15.61
N ALA A 136 20.59 -4.05 -15.80
CA ALA A 136 20.25 -2.95 -16.71
C ALA A 136 20.86 -1.62 -16.25
N LEU A 137 20.79 -1.31 -14.95
CA LEU A 137 21.36 -0.08 -14.38
C LEU A 137 22.89 -0.08 -14.37
N VAL A 138 23.52 -1.23 -14.11
CA VAL A 138 24.97 -1.40 -14.24
C VAL A 138 25.42 -1.11 -15.67
N ALA A 139 24.76 -1.70 -16.67
CA ALA A 139 25.05 -1.45 -18.08
C ALA A 139 24.80 0.01 -18.49
N LEU A 140 23.74 0.64 -17.98
CA LEU A 140 23.44 2.06 -18.25
C LEU A 140 24.54 3.00 -17.71
N CYS A 141 25.14 2.62 -16.58
CA CYS A 141 26.16 3.41 -15.90
C CYS A 141 27.60 3.07 -16.31
N GLU A 142 27.78 2.10 -17.21
CA GLU A 142 29.09 1.66 -17.67
C GLU A 142 29.81 2.77 -18.45
N GLY A 143 31.10 2.96 -18.18
CA GLY A 143 31.93 3.99 -18.83
C GLY A 143 31.63 5.44 -18.42
N GLN A 144 30.69 5.70 -17.51
CA GLN A 144 30.48 7.04 -16.95
C GLN A 144 31.64 7.45 -16.04
N GLN A 145 31.96 8.74 -16.01
CA GLN A 145 32.90 9.30 -15.04
C GLN A 145 32.38 9.07 -13.61
N PRO A 146 33.26 9.00 -12.60
CA PRO A 146 32.84 8.94 -11.19
C PRO A 146 31.90 10.10 -10.82
N PRO A 147 30.94 9.90 -9.88
CA PRO A 147 30.14 10.97 -9.29
C PRO A 147 30.99 12.15 -8.82
N SER A 148 30.59 13.37 -9.18
CA SER A 148 31.13 14.60 -8.59
C SER A 148 30.49 14.84 -7.23
N ASP A 149 31.02 15.77 -6.44
CA ASP A 149 30.42 16.16 -5.16
C ASP A 149 28.96 16.61 -5.33
N ILE A 150 28.65 17.33 -6.41
CA ILE A 150 27.29 17.78 -6.72
C ILE A 150 26.36 16.58 -6.97
N ASP A 151 26.84 15.55 -7.66
CA ASP A 151 26.05 14.34 -7.93
C ASP A 151 25.74 13.56 -6.63
N LEU A 152 26.66 13.59 -5.66
CA LEU A 152 26.50 12.90 -4.38
C LEU A 152 25.51 13.59 -3.44
N HIS A 153 25.36 14.92 -3.54
CA HIS A 153 24.43 15.69 -2.71
C HIS A 153 22.97 15.56 -3.17
N GLY A 154 22.73 15.02 -4.38
CA GLY A 154 21.39 14.79 -4.91
C GLY A 154 20.58 16.07 -5.13
N VAL A 155 19.29 15.92 -5.46
CA VAL A 155 18.34 17.04 -5.54
C VAL A 155 17.75 17.26 -4.15
N ALA A 156 17.95 18.45 -3.58
CA ALA A 156 17.36 18.81 -2.30
C ALA A 156 15.82 18.73 -2.37
N GLU A 157 15.22 18.02 -1.41
CA GLU A 157 13.78 17.94 -1.28
C GLU A 157 13.18 19.32 -1.01
N ARG A 158 12.16 19.70 -1.79
CA ARG A 158 11.48 20.99 -1.62
C ARG A 158 10.36 20.94 -0.61
N GLU A 159 9.68 19.81 -0.55
CA GLU A 159 8.53 19.55 0.31
C GLU A 159 8.83 18.26 1.07
N ALA A 160 9.69 18.37 2.08
CA ALA A 160 10.03 17.27 2.97
C ALA A 160 8.89 17.02 3.96
N GLU A 161 8.65 15.76 4.30
CA GLU A 161 7.66 15.39 5.29
C GLU A 161 8.07 15.88 6.69
N PRO A 162 7.11 16.38 7.50
CA PRO A 162 7.41 16.78 8.87
C PRO A 162 7.80 15.55 9.71
N ARG A 163 8.65 15.77 10.71
CA ARG A 163 8.97 14.76 11.73
C ARG A 163 7.92 14.83 12.82
N LEU A 164 7.01 13.87 12.85
CA LEU A 164 5.90 13.76 13.79
C LEU A 164 5.98 12.43 14.55
N GLU A 165 5.12 12.24 15.55
CA GLU A 165 5.07 10.99 16.34
C GLU A 165 4.64 9.77 15.52
N LEU A 166 3.76 9.98 14.54
CA LEU A 166 3.42 8.99 13.53
C LEU A 166 3.96 9.42 12.16
N GLN A 167 4.15 8.46 11.28
CA GLN A 167 4.48 8.69 9.88
C GLN A 167 3.73 7.71 9.00
N PHE A 168 2.71 8.19 8.27
CA PHE A 168 1.90 7.39 7.35
C PHE A 168 1.31 6.12 8.00
N PRO A 169 0.59 6.22 9.14
CA PRO A 169 -0.04 5.04 9.74
C PRO A 169 -1.08 4.45 8.78
N THR A 170 -1.08 3.13 8.58
CA THR A 170 -2.03 2.47 7.65
C THR A 170 -2.88 1.37 8.28
N GLY A 171 -2.41 0.71 9.34
CA GLY A 171 -3.13 -0.39 9.97
C GLY A 171 -3.55 -0.05 11.39
N LEU A 172 -4.79 -0.42 11.75
CA LEU A 172 -5.31 -0.29 13.10
C LEU A 172 -5.91 -1.62 13.55
N ALA A 173 -5.75 -1.93 14.84
CA ALA A 173 -6.54 -2.92 15.55
C ALA A 173 -6.91 -2.34 16.92
N ALA A 174 -8.08 -2.67 17.47
CA ALA A 174 -8.52 -2.12 18.74
C ALA A 174 -9.21 -3.19 19.60
N THR A 175 -9.05 -3.08 20.91
CA THR A 175 -9.83 -3.79 21.93
C THR A 175 -10.69 -2.79 22.68
N GLU A 176 -11.38 -3.24 23.73
CA GLU A 176 -12.12 -2.35 24.63
C GLU A 176 -11.21 -1.36 25.40
N ASP A 177 -9.90 -1.59 25.45
CA ASP A 177 -8.98 -0.82 26.27
C ASP A 177 -7.65 -0.43 25.59
N ARG A 178 -7.38 -0.92 24.38
CA ARG A 178 -6.12 -0.70 23.66
C ARG A 178 -6.36 -0.40 22.19
N LEU A 179 -5.49 0.45 21.65
CA LEU A 179 -5.35 0.72 20.23
C LEU A 179 -3.96 0.28 19.77
N TYR A 180 -3.89 -0.49 18.69
CA TYR A 180 -2.66 -0.88 18.02
C TYR A 180 -2.56 -0.16 16.68
N ILE A 181 -1.40 0.44 16.42
CA ILE A 181 -1.17 1.28 15.24
C ILE A 181 0.04 0.75 14.49
N ALA A 182 -0.13 0.38 13.22
CA ALA A 182 0.99 0.16 12.32
C ALA A 182 1.48 1.53 11.83
N ASP A 183 2.57 2.00 12.42
CA ASP A 183 3.23 3.25 12.09
C ASP A 183 4.20 3.01 10.93
N THR A 184 3.62 2.90 9.73
CA THR A 184 4.21 2.30 8.54
C THR A 184 5.51 2.99 8.11
N GLY A 185 5.52 4.32 8.12
CA GLY A 185 6.68 5.14 7.76
C GLY A 185 7.84 4.98 8.73
N HIS A 186 7.56 4.83 10.03
CA HIS A 186 8.57 4.55 11.06
C HIS A 186 8.88 3.06 11.25
N HIS A 187 8.32 2.17 10.42
CA HIS A 187 8.63 0.75 10.43
C HIS A 187 8.45 0.06 11.81
N ARG A 188 7.37 0.43 12.51
CA ARG A 188 7.06 -0.07 13.85
C ARG A 188 5.56 -0.30 14.05
N VAL A 189 5.21 -1.01 15.12
CA VAL A 189 3.84 -1.14 15.60
C VAL A 189 3.78 -0.59 17.02
N LEU A 190 2.82 0.29 17.29
CA LEU A 190 2.60 0.90 18.61
C LEU A 190 1.39 0.24 19.29
N GLU A 191 1.49 0.03 20.60
CA GLU A 191 0.35 -0.21 21.47
C GLU A 191 0.10 1.06 22.29
N CYS A 192 -1.12 1.56 22.24
CA CYS A 192 -1.55 2.78 22.88
C CYS A 192 -2.80 2.57 23.74
N THR A 193 -3.00 3.46 24.70
CA THR A 193 -4.33 3.69 25.27
C THR A 193 -5.24 4.38 24.24
N HIS A 194 -6.57 4.34 24.46
CA HIS A 194 -7.52 5.11 23.66
C HIS A 194 -7.34 6.64 23.74
N GLY A 195 -6.64 7.13 24.78
CA GLY A 195 -6.25 8.54 24.89
C GLY A 195 -4.96 8.90 24.13
N GLY A 196 -4.34 7.95 23.43
CA GLY A 196 -3.15 8.17 22.61
C GLY A 196 -1.81 7.96 23.31
N ARG A 197 -1.79 7.76 24.64
CA ARG A 197 -0.54 7.43 25.36
C ARG A 197 0.05 6.10 24.85
N VAL A 198 1.29 6.12 24.39
CA VAL A 198 2.06 4.94 23.97
C VAL A 198 2.43 4.12 25.21
N LEU A 199 2.13 2.83 25.16
CA LEU A 199 2.43 1.87 26.23
C LEU A 199 3.63 1.01 25.87
N ARG A 200 3.69 0.56 24.62
CA ARG A 200 4.77 -0.28 24.08
C ARG A 200 4.99 0.03 22.60
N GLN A 201 6.22 -0.20 22.17
CA GLN A 201 6.63 -0.20 20.76
C GLN A 201 7.18 -1.58 20.41
N PHE A 202 6.75 -2.11 19.27
CA PHE A 202 7.32 -3.29 18.64
C PHE A 202 8.02 -2.87 17.35
N GLY A 203 9.24 -3.35 17.13
CA GLY A 203 10.09 -2.87 16.04
C GLY A 203 11.00 -1.73 16.49
N HIS A 204 12.31 -1.81 16.22
CA HIS A 204 13.25 -0.72 16.53
C HIS A 204 13.24 0.43 15.50
N GLY A 205 12.38 0.36 14.48
CA GLY A 205 12.15 1.42 13.50
C GLY A 205 13.14 1.52 12.33
N ASN A 206 14.15 0.64 12.27
CA ASN A 206 14.95 0.48 11.04
C ASN A 206 14.35 -0.65 10.22
N ALA A 207 14.23 -0.42 8.91
CA ALA A 207 13.64 -1.38 7.99
C ALA A 207 14.49 -2.66 7.86
N ASP A 208 14.03 -3.77 8.41
CA ASP A 208 14.65 -5.09 8.28
C ASP A 208 13.64 -6.20 8.61
N LEU A 209 14.00 -7.48 8.38
CA LEU A 209 13.23 -8.66 8.76
C LEU A 209 13.94 -9.40 9.90
N ILE A 210 13.74 -8.90 11.13
CA ILE A 210 14.38 -9.45 12.34
C ILE A 210 13.29 -9.82 13.34
N ASP A 211 13.32 -11.06 13.81
CA ASP A 211 12.52 -11.56 14.94
C ASP A 211 13.21 -11.23 16.27
N GLY A 212 12.46 -11.16 17.37
CA GLY A 212 13.03 -10.83 18.67
C GLY A 212 12.04 -10.24 19.66
N GLY A 213 12.55 -9.86 20.82
CA GLY A 213 11.76 -9.19 21.85
C GLY A 213 11.44 -7.72 21.53
N VAL A 214 10.89 -7.04 22.54
CA VAL A 214 10.62 -5.60 22.49
C VAL A 214 11.92 -4.83 22.24
N GLY A 215 11.95 -4.03 21.18
CA GLY A 215 13.12 -3.25 20.78
C GLY A 215 14.21 -4.01 20.01
N GLU A 216 14.08 -5.33 19.82
CA GLU A 216 15.03 -6.14 19.03
C GLU A 216 14.49 -6.45 17.63
N ALA A 217 13.19 -6.71 17.53
CA ALA A 217 12.56 -7.00 16.27
C ALA A 217 12.63 -5.81 15.30
N ALA A 218 12.56 -6.11 14.01
CA ALA A 218 12.47 -5.12 12.93
C ALA A 218 11.25 -5.42 12.06
N PHE A 219 10.61 -4.37 11.54
CA PHE A 219 9.61 -4.46 10.48
C PHE A 219 10.08 -3.63 9.29
N ARG A 220 9.42 -3.76 8.15
CA ARG A 220 9.57 -2.89 7.00
C ARG A 220 8.19 -2.53 6.47
N ARG A 221 7.75 -1.33 6.83
CA ARG A 221 6.45 -0.78 6.41
C ARG A 221 5.28 -1.73 6.71
N PRO A 222 5.07 -2.09 8.00
CA PRO A 222 3.95 -2.93 8.39
C PRO A 222 2.63 -2.22 8.06
N GLN A 223 1.63 -2.97 7.59
CA GLN A 223 0.30 -2.42 7.28
C GLN A 223 -0.79 -3.13 8.07
N GLY A 224 -1.49 -4.09 7.49
CA GLY A 224 -2.66 -4.73 8.11
C GLY A 224 -2.33 -5.36 9.46
N LEU A 225 -3.25 -5.14 10.40
CA LEU A 225 -3.21 -5.70 11.74
C LEU A 225 -4.46 -6.56 11.93
N ALA A 226 -4.30 -7.74 12.52
CA ALA A 226 -5.42 -8.55 12.97
C ALA A 226 -5.13 -9.11 14.36
N LEU A 227 -6.11 -9.01 15.25
CA LEU A 227 -5.97 -9.39 16.65
C LEU A 227 -6.82 -10.62 16.95
N GLU A 228 -6.20 -11.63 17.58
CA GLU A 228 -6.92 -12.74 18.19
C GLU A 228 -6.31 -13.04 19.56
N ARG A 229 -7.11 -12.81 20.62
CA ARG A 229 -6.68 -12.99 22.01
C ARG A 229 -5.42 -12.16 22.27
N ASP A 230 -4.32 -12.81 22.67
CA ASP A 230 -3.04 -12.18 22.97
C ASP A 230 -2.04 -12.24 21.80
N GLN A 231 -2.53 -12.46 20.58
CA GLN A 231 -1.70 -12.50 19.37
C GLN A 231 -2.14 -11.40 18.41
N LEU A 232 -1.21 -10.50 18.10
CA LEU A 232 -1.39 -9.51 17.06
C LEU A 232 -0.62 -9.96 15.82
N TYR A 233 -1.33 -10.22 14.73
CA TYR A 233 -0.75 -10.57 13.45
C TYR A 233 -0.54 -9.30 12.62
N VAL A 234 0.60 -9.25 11.93
CA VAL A 234 1.05 -8.06 11.20
C VAL A 234 1.40 -8.48 9.78
N ALA A 235 0.79 -7.81 8.80
CA ALA A 235 1.25 -7.85 7.42
C ALA A 235 2.45 -6.92 7.31
N ASP A 236 3.65 -7.50 7.34
CA ASP A 236 4.91 -6.77 7.21
C ASP A 236 5.20 -6.56 5.72
N THR A 237 4.42 -5.66 5.12
CA THR A 237 4.21 -5.54 3.67
C THR A 237 5.50 -5.38 2.90
N GLY A 238 6.41 -4.52 3.37
CA GLY A 238 7.68 -4.27 2.70
C GLY A 238 8.68 -5.42 2.84
N ASN A 239 8.53 -6.29 3.85
CA ASN A 239 9.32 -7.52 3.97
C ASN A 239 8.65 -8.72 3.30
N HIS A 240 7.46 -8.55 2.69
CA HIS A 240 6.71 -9.65 2.10
C HIS A 240 6.54 -10.81 3.10
N ALA A 241 6.13 -10.48 4.34
CA ALA A 241 6.06 -11.44 5.43
C ALA A 241 4.77 -11.28 6.26
N LEU A 242 4.30 -12.40 6.82
CA LEU A 242 3.32 -12.44 7.89
C LEU A 242 4.07 -12.60 9.21
N ARG A 243 3.88 -11.65 10.13
CA ARG A 243 4.51 -11.63 11.46
C ARG A 243 3.46 -11.81 12.55
N ARG A 244 3.89 -12.22 13.74
CA ARG A 244 3.06 -12.36 14.92
C ARG A 244 3.74 -11.75 16.12
N ILE A 245 3.02 -10.94 16.88
CA ILE A 245 3.44 -10.35 18.15
C ILE A 245 2.66 -11.04 19.27
N ASN A 246 3.37 -11.68 20.19
CA ASN A 246 2.79 -12.17 21.43
C ASN A 246 2.63 -11.00 22.40
N LEU A 247 1.40 -10.59 22.67
CA LEU A 247 1.12 -9.38 23.46
C LEU A 247 1.45 -9.55 24.95
N ARG A 248 1.63 -10.78 25.45
CA ARG A 248 2.10 -10.99 26.83
C ARG A 248 3.60 -10.80 26.98
N SER A 249 4.40 -11.41 26.09
CA SER A 249 5.87 -11.36 26.18
C SER A 249 6.49 -10.22 25.39
N GLY A 250 5.79 -9.70 24.38
CA GLY A 250 6.31 -8.79 23.37
C GLY A 250 7.21 -9.43 22.33
N GLN A 251 7.27 -10.78 22.28
CA GLN A 251 8.02 -11.51 21.26
C GLN A 251 7.38 -11.33 19.89
N VAL A 252 8.20 -11.02 18.88
CA VAL A 252 7.83 -10.96 17.47
C VAL A 252 8.45 -12.14 16.72
N ASP A 253 7.62 -12.89 16.01
CA ASP A 253 8.03 -14.04 15.20
C ASP A 253 7.58 -13.88 13.74
N THR A 254 8.37 -14.40 12.80
CA THR A 254 7.97 -14.55 11.41
C THR A 254 7.23 -15.88 11.23
N LEU A 255 5.98 -15.83 10.74
CA LEU A 255 5.17 -17.02 10.48
C LEU A 255 5.38 -17.56 9.06
N CYS A 256 5.41 -16.67 8.07
CA CYS A 256 5.76 -17.00 6.69
C CYS A 256 6.29 -15.78 5.93
N GLY A 257 7.09 -16.02 4.88
CA GLY A 257 7.67 -15.00 4.01
C GLY A 257 9.20 -15.06 3.95
N THR A 258 9.77 -14.67 2.82
CA THR A 258 11.21 -14.79 2.53
C THR A 258 11.98 -13.47 2.64
N GLY A 259 11.31 -12.37 2.99
CA GLY A 259 11.92 -11.03 2.93
C GLY A 259 11.90 -10.39 1.54
N ARG A 260 11.39 -11.09 0.51
CA ARG A 260 11.35 -10.63 -0.89
C ARG A 260 10.04 -11.04 -1.54
N SER A 261 9.60 -10.26 -2.53
CA SER A 261 8.47 -10.63 -3.38
C SER A 261 8.74 -11.95 -4.09
N GLY A 262 7.69 -12.75 -4.25
CA GLY A 262 7.73 -13.97 -5.03
C GLY A 262 6.38 -14.67 -5.04
N GLU A 263 6.29 -15.74 -5.81
CA GLU A 263 5.08 -16.55 -5.91
C GLU A 263 4.91 -17.39 -4.63
N PRO A 264 3.77 -17.26 -3.92
CA PRO A 264 3.52 -18.10 -2.76
C PRO A 264 3.25 -19.55 -3.16
N VAL A 265 3.66 -20.49 -2.31
CA VAL A 265 3.53 -21.93 -2.52
C VAL A 265 2.54 -22.49 -1.49
N GLU A 266 1.54 -23.22 -1.99
CA GLU A 266 0.55 -23.89 -1.14
C GLU A 266 1.15 -25.07 -0.37
N GLY A 267 0.61 -25.31 0.83
CA GLY A 267 0.91 -26.48 1.65
C GLY A 267 1.60 -26.14 2.99
N PRO A 268 2.02 -27.18 3.72
CA PRO A 268 2.73 -27.04 5.00
C PRO A 268 4.07 -26.33 4.84
N LEU A 269 4.40 -25.44 5.77
CA LEU A 269 5.66 -24.72 5.79
C LEU A 269 6.67 -25.44 6.68
N ALA A 270 7.76 -25.91 6.09
CA ALA A 270 8.86 -26.53 6.84
C ALA A 270 9.66 -25.50 7.68
N SER A 271 9.60 -24.22 7.31
CA SER A 271 10.17 -23.08 8.02
C SER A 271 9.41 -21.80 7.61
N SER A 272 9.60 -20.71 8.36
CA SER A 272 8.98 -19.42 8.03
C SER A 272 9.38 -18.89 6.64
N SER A 273 10.59 -19.18 6.17
CA SER A 273 11.07 -18.77 4.84
C SER A 273 10.76 -19.79 3.73
N ALA A 274 9.92 -20.80 3.97
CA ALA A 274 9.66 -21.86 2.99
C ALA A 274 8.81 -21.41 1.79
N SER A 275 8.05 -20.32 1.92
CA SER A 275 7.25 -19.73 0.85
C SER A 275 7.47 -18.22 0.83
N ALA A 276 7.64 -17.66 -0.37
CA ALA A 276 7.57 -16.22 -0.58
C ALA A 276 6.14 -15.73 -0.39
N LEU A 277 6.00 -14.42 -0.13
CA LEU A 277 4.72 -13.71 -0.26
C LEU A 277 4.91 -12.55 -1.24
N ASN A 278 3.81 -11.90 -1.61
CA ASN A 278 3.82 -10.78 -2.54
C ASN A 278 2.88 -9.66 -2.05
N TYR A 279 3.45 -8.67 -1.35
CA TYR A 279 2.73 -7.52 -0.80
C TYR A 279 1.48 -7.90 0.02
N PRO A 280 1.61 -8.61 1.15
CA PRO A 280 0.49 -8.77 2.06
C PRO A 280 0.08 -7.38 2.60
N GLN A 281 -1.19 -7.01 2.49
CA GLN A 281 -1.69 -5.70 2.95
C GLN A 281 -2.74 -5.84 4.05
N GLY A 282 -3.86 -6.50 3.76
CA GLY A 282 -4.95 -6.68 4.71
C GLY A 282 -4.91 -8.04 5.40
N LEU A 283 -5.27 -8.07 6.68
CA LEU A 283 -5.40 -9.31 7.46
C LEU A 283 -6.79 -9.40 8.09
N ALA A 284 -7.32 -10.61 8.19
CA ALA A 284 -8.48 -10.92 9.03
C ALA A 284 -8.32 -12.32 9.62
N ILE A 285 -8.97 -12.59 10.75
CA ILE A 285 -8.89 -13.90 11.40
C ILE A 285 -10.28 -14.54 11.36
N ALA A 286 -10.33 -15.78 10.89
CA ALA A 286 -11.54 -16.60 10.88
C ALA A 286 -11.18 -18.09 10.89
N ASP A 287 -11.97 -18.90 11.59
CA ASP A 287 -11.85 -20.36 11.60
C ASP A 287 -10.41 -20.89 11.84
N ASN A 288 -9.70 -20.29 12.82
CA ASN A 288 -8.30 -20.63 13.16
C ASN A 288 -7.29 -20.42 12.00
N GLN A 289 -7.60 -19.45 11.13
CA GLN A 289 -6.76 -19.04 10.01
C GLN A 289 -6.60 -17.52 10.00
N VAL A 290 -5.42 -17.07 9.59
CA VAL A 290 -5.20 -15.69 9.18
C VAL A 290 -5.43 -15.61 7.69
N LEU A 291 -6.49 -14.92 7.28
CA LEU A 291 -6.73 -14.53 5.89
C LEU A 291 -5.81 -13.36 5.54
N ILE A 292 -5.25 -13.40 4.33
CA ILE A 292 -4.23 -12.46 3.85
C ILE A 292 -4.68 -11.94 2.49
N ALA A 293 -4.90 -10.62 2.40
CA ALA A 293 -5.08 -9.93 1.13
C ALA A 293 -3.70 -9.69 0.51
N MET A 294 -3.39 -10.45 -0.53
CA MET A 294 -2.10 -10.43 -1.19
C MET A 294 -2.18 -9.51 -2.40
N ALA A 295 -1.86 -8.24 -2.16
CA ALA A 295 -2.05 -7.17 -3.13
C ALA A 295 -1.21 -7.37 -4.40
N GLY A 296 0.02 -7.87 -4.27
CA GLY A 296 0.91 -8.12 -5.41
C GLY A 296 0.61 -9.40 -6.19
N ASP A 297 -0.14 -10.33 -5.59
CA ASP A 297 -0.57 -11.60 -6.20
C ASP A 297 -2.04 -11.54 -6.68
N ASN A 298 -2.80 -10.48 -6.38
CA ASN A 298 -4.25 -10.37 -6.68
C ASN A 298 -5.08 -11.57 -6.18
N ARG A 299 -4.70 -12.14 -5.04
CA ARG A 299 -5.39 -13.29 -4.42
C ARG A 299 -5.64 -13.07 -2.94
N ILE A 300 -6.59 -13.83 -2.42
CA ILE A 300 -6.76 -14.03 -0.99
C ILE A 300 -6.13 -15.37 -0.63
N TRP A 301 -5.21 -15.33 0.31
CA TRP A 301 -4.54 -16.50 0.88
C TRP A 301 -5.00 -16.71 2.32
N SER A 302 -4.76 -17.89 2.86
CA SER A 302 -4.86 -18.12 4.30
C SER A 302 -3.64 -18.85 4.85
N TYR A 303 -3.28 -18.50 6.08
CA TYR A 303 -2.31 -19.21 6.90
C TYR A 303 -3.04 -19.93 8.03
N HIS A 304 -2.98 -21.26 8.05
CA HIS A 304 -3.62 -22.06 9.09
C HIS A 304 -2.75 -22.14 10.35
N LEU A 305 -3.28 -21.65 11.48
CA LEU A 305 -2.51 -21.46 12.72
C LEU A 305 -2.08 -22.76 13.39
N GLY A 306 -2.85 -23.84 13.22
CA GLY A 306 -2.56 -25.13 13.85
C GLY A 306 -1.55 -26.00 13.11
N SER A 307 -1.50 -25.90 11.78
CA SER A 307 -0.66 -26.75 10.93
C SER A 307 0.46 -25.99 10.21
N ALA A 308 0.53 -24.66 10.40
CA ALA A 308 1.48 -23.77 9.74
C ALA A 308 1.51 -24.01 8.21
N ALA A 309 0.34 -23.89 7.57
CA ALA A 309 0.19 -24.16 6.15
C ALA A 309 -0.45 -22.97 5.42
N LEU A 310 0.02 -22.71 4.19
CA LEU A 310 -0.59 -21.73 3.29
C LEU A 310 -1.59 -22.39 2.35
N THR A 311 -2.67 -21.69 2.06
CA THR A 311 -3.70 -22.13 1.09
C THR A 311 -4.15 -20.95 0.26
N ALA A 312 -4.18 -21.11 -1.07
CA ALA A 312 -4.81 -20.13 -1.95
C ALA A 312 -6.33 -20.29 -1.85
N ARG A 313 -7.02 -19.24 -1.39
CA ARG A 313 -8.47 -19.29 -1.14
C ARG A 313 -9.24 -18.82 -2.36
N ALA A 314 -8.88 -17.66 -2.89
CA ALA A 314 -9.56 -17.09 -4.04
C ALA A 314 -8.67 -16.16 -4.88
N GLY A 315 -9.00 -16.02 -6.15
CA GLY A 315 -8.33 -15.15 -7.11
C GLY A 315 -7.54 -15.92 -8.17
N THR A 316 -7.64 -15.52 -9.44
CA THR A 316 -6.83 -16.10 -10.52
C THR A 316 -5.40 -15.57 -10.56
N GLY A 317 -5.15 -14.43 -9.91
CA GLY A 317 -3.91 -13.64 -10.01
C GLY A 317 -3.95 -12.57 -11.10
N SER A 318 -4.93 -12.61 -11.99
CA SER A 318 -5.17 -11.56 -12.98
C SER A 318 -5.70 -10.29 -12.32
N LEU A 319 -5.26 -9.12 -12.80
CA LEU A 319 -5.77 -7.82 -12.37
C LEU A 319 -7.15 -7.55 -12.99
N GLU A 320 -8.21 -8.07 -12.38
CA GLU A 320 -9.58 -8.00 -12.89
C GLU A 320 -10.60 -7.90 -11.74
N ILE A 321 -11.85 -7.55 -12.08
CA ILE A 321 -12.98 -7.67 -11.16
C ILE A 321 -13.92 -8.72 -11.76
N ARG A 322 -13.93 -9.90 -11.14
CA ARG A 322 -14.76 -11.02 -11.60
C ARG A 322 -15.27 -11.84 -10.43
N ASP A 323 -16.57 -12.07 -10.40
CA ASP A 323 -17.23 -12.95 -9.43
C ASP A 323 -17.11 -14.42 -9.86
N GLY A 324 -17.22 -15.35 -8.91
CA GLY A 324 -17.17 -16.78 -9.20
C GLY A 324 -16.72 -17.61 -8.01
N SER A 325 -16.55 -18.92 -8.23
CA SER A 325 -15.85 -19.79 -7.28
C SER A 325 -14.43 -19.29 -7.05
N GLY A 326 -13.85 -19.58 -5.88
CA GLY A 326 -12.59 -18.98 -5.42
C GLY A 326 -11.50 -18.90 -6.49
N HIS A 327 -11.15 -20.02 -7.12
CA HIS A 327 -10.09 -20.10 -8.13
C HIS A 327 -10.46 -19.51 -9.52
N LEU A 328 -11.72 -19.13 -9.75
CA LEU A 328 -12.18 -18.47 -10.99
C LEU A 328 -12.45 -16.97 -10.80
N ALA A 329 -12.71 -16.55 -9.57
CA ALA A 329 -12.85 -15.15 -9.19
C ALA A 329 -11.53 -14.40 -9.41
N ALA A 330 -11.62 -13.09 -9.59
CA ALA A 330 -10.45 -12.22 -9.71
C ALA A 330 -10.61 -10.95 -8.90
N PHE A 331 -9.48 -10.47 -8.40
CA PHE A 331 -9.33 -9.25 -7.61
C PHE A 331 -8.36 -8.29 -8.32
N ALA A 332 -8.43 -7.02 -7.94
CA ALA A 332 -7.52 -5.98 -8.37
C ALA A 332 -6.92 -5.28 -7.15
N GLN A 333 -5.79 -5.82 -6.68
CA GLN A 333 -5.04 -5.34 -5.52
C GLN A 333 -5.91 -5.30 -4.23
N PRO A 334 -6.26 -6.46 -3.67
CA PRO A 334 -6.99 -6.51 -2.40
C PRO A 334 -6.14 -5.88 -1.29
N ALA A 335 -6.70 -4.91 -0.56
CA ALA A 335 -6.00 -4.04 0.37
C ALA A 335 -6.41 -4.24 1.83
N GLY A 336 -7.69 -4.54 2.07
CA GLY A 336 -8.27 -4.68 3.41
C GLY A 336 -9.14 -5.92 3.52
N LEU A 337 -9.18 -6.51 4.71
CA LEU A 337 -10.02 -7.66 5.02
C LEU A 337 -10.77 -7.43 6.32
N ALA A 338 -11.97 -7.98 6.40
CA ALA A 338 -12.64 -8.18 7.66
C ALA A 338 -13.50 -9.45 7.58
N ALA A 339 -13.65 -10.18 8.68
CA ALA A 339 -14.38 -11.44 8.67
C ALA A 339 -15.36 -11.51 9.84
N VAL A 340 -16.54 -12.06 9.57
CA VAL A 340 -17.56 -12.34 10.59
C VAL A 340 -18.29 -13.62 10.21
N GLN A 341 -18.48 -14.50 11.19
CA GLN A 341 -19.13 -15.79 11.00
C GLN A 341 -18.48 -16.63 9.87
N GLN A 342 -19.16 -16.81 8.73
CA GLN A 342 -18.69 -17.62 7.61
C GLN A 342 -18.47 -16.79 6.34
N VAL A 343 -18.31 -15.47 6.49
CA VAL A 343 -18.09 -14.53 5.38
C VAL A 343 -16.86 -13.67 5.67
N ALA A 344 -15.97 -13.59 4.69
CA ALA A 344 -14.96 -12.55 4.62
C ALA A 344 -15.42 -11.44 3.67
N TYR A 345 -15.19 -10.20 4.07
CA TYR A 345 -15.30 -9.02 3.23
C TYR A 345 -13.90 -8.64 2.77
N VAL A 346 -13.79 -8.28 1.49
CA VAL A 346 -12.54 -7.90 0.86
C VAL A 346 -12.69 -6.49 0.33
N CYS A 347 -11.81 -5.59 0.76
CA CYS A 347 -11.63 -4.30 0.14
C CYS A 347 -10.70 -4.47 -1.07
N ASP A 348 -11.28 -4.41 -2.26
CA ASP A 348 -10.60 -4.66 -3.53
C ASP A 348 -10.21 -3.30 -4.12
N GLY A 349 -9.05 -2.80 -3.66
CA GLY A 349 -8.74 -1.37 -3.65
C GLY A 349 -8.57 -0.78 -5.05
N LEU A 350 -7.70 -1.35 -5.88
CA LEU A 350 -7.51 -0.86 -7.24
C LEU A 350 -8.76 -1.08 -8.11
N GLY A 351 -9.58 -2.07 -7.74
CA GLY A 351 -10.90 -2.34 -8.29
C GLY A 351 -11.99 -1.35 -7.88
N SER A 352 -11.75 -0.50 -6.89
CA SER A 352 -12.77 0.41 -6.31
C SER A 352 -14.05 -0.30 -5.88
N SER A 353 -13.92 -1.50 -5.31
CA SER A 353 -15.05 -2.33 -4.92
C SER A 353 -14.86 -2.99 -3.56
N ILE A 354 -15.98 -3.39 -2.95
CA ILE A 354 -15.98 -4.32 -1.81
C ILE A 354 -16.55 -5.64 -2.30
N ARG A 355 -15.89 -6.74 -1.95
CA ARG A 355 -16.27 -8.11 -2.33
C ARG A 355 -16.64 -8.89 -1.07
N THR A 356 -17.42 -9.94 -1.25
CA THR A 356 -17.69 -10.97 -0.25
C THR A 356 -17.05 -12.26 -0.70
N MET A 357 -16.54 -13.05 0.24
CA MET A 357 -16.05 -14.40 0.04
C MET A 357 -16.64 -15.31 1.11
N GLN A 358 -17.39 -16.33 0.69
CA GLN A 358 -17.89 -17.35 1.62
C GLN A 358 -16.71 -18.22 2.09
N LEU A 359 -16.51 -18.34 3.40
CA LEU A 359 -15.40 -19.12 3.97
C LEU A 359 -15.56 -20.62 3.73
N ARG A 360 -16.80 -21.08 3.48
CA ARG A 360 -17.08 -22.41 2.95
C ARG A 360 -17.29 -22.32 1.44
N GLY A 361 -16.44 -23.00 0.68
CA GLY A 361 -16.56 -23.10 -0.78
C GLY A 361 -16.04 -21.90 -1.57
N ASP A 362 -15.51 -20.88 -0.88
CA ASP A 362 -14.74 -19.75 -1.47
C ASP A 362 -15.50 -18.99 -2.57
N LEU A 363 -16.83 -18.95 -2.52
CA LEU A 363 -17.63 -18.19 -3.48
C LEU A 363 -17.40 -16.69 -3.29
N VAL A 364 -16.94 -16.00 -4.34
CA VAL A 364 -16.69 -14.56 -4.35
C VAL A 364 -17.78 -13.83 -5.11
N GLN A 365 -18.31 -12.76 -4.53
CA GLN A 365 -19.32 -11.88 -5.15
C GLN A 365 -19.04 -10.41 -4.86
N THR A 366 -19.26 -9.53 -5.85
CA THR A 366 -19.19 -8.08 -5.66
C THR A 366 -20.35 -7.58 -4.80
N LEU A 367 -19.99 -6.87 -3.73
CA LEU A 367 -20.94 -6.26 -2.81
C LEU A 367 -21.28 -4.82 -3.21
N VAL A 368 -20.30 -4.02 -3.63
CA VAL A 368 -20.45 -2.63 -4.11
C VAL A 368 -19.26 -2.25 -5.00
N GLY A 369 -19.42 -1.27 -5.91
CA GLY A 369 -18.36 -0.75 -6.80
C GLY A 369 -18.48 -1.20 -8.27
N GLY A 370 -19.28 -2.23 -8.54
CA GLY A 370 -19.53 -2.76 -9.90
C GLY A 370 -18.41 -3.65 -10.44
N GLN A 371 -18.56 -4.13 -11.68
CA GLN A 371 -17.63 -5.05 -12.35
C GLN A 371 -16.80 -4.26 -13.37
N GLY A 372 -15.59 -3.83 -12.98
CA GLY A 372 -14.67 -3.14 -13.88
C GLY A 372 -13.59 -2.38 -13.13
N THR A 373 -12.34 -2.53 -13.56
CA THR A 373 -11.18 -1.92 -12.89
C THR A 373 -11.16 -0.39 -13.01
N TRP A 374 -11.83 0.18 -14.00
CA TRP A 374 -11.94 1.63 -14.22
C TRP A 374 -13.25 2.25 -13.73
N LEU A 375 -14.08 1.47 -13.03
CA LEU A 375 -15.38 1.92 -12.55
C LEU A 375 -15.27 2.45 -11.12
N PHE A 376 -14.89 3.73 -10.98
CA PHE A 376 -14.77 4.42 -9.69
C PHE A 376 -15.61 5.70 -9.66
N GLY A 377 -15.76 6.30 -8.48
CA GLY A 377 -16.50 7.56 -8.28
C GLY A 377 -16.82 7.82 -6.81
N ASP A 378 -17.57 8.89 -6.55
CA ASP A 378 -18.00 9.35 -5.22
C ASP A 378 -19.54 9.35 -5.18
N GLN A 379 -20.16 8.16 -5.11
CA GLN A 379 -21.63 8.05 -5.19
C GLN A 379 -22.20 7.09 -4.16
N ASP A 380 -23.11 7.60 -3.34
CA ASP A 380 -23.93 6.83 -2.41
C ASP A 380 -25.13 6.15 -3.09
N GLY A 381 -25.83 5.31 -2.34
CA GLY A 381 -27.10 4.71 -2.72
C GLY A 381 -27.03 3.18 -2.89
N PRO A 382 -27.92 2.60 -3.73
CA PRO A 382 -27.97 1.16 -3.93
C PRO A 382 -26.63 0.57 -4.34
N ARG A 383 -26.32 -0.62 -3.81
CA ARG A 383 -25.05 -1.34 -3.99
C ARG A 383 -24.57 -1.45 -5.45
N GLY A 384 -25.49 -1.60 -6.41
CA GLY A 384 -25.15 -1.72 -7.84
C GLY A 384 -24.75 -0.39 -8.50
N THR A 385 -25.22 0.73 -7.97
CA THR A 385 -24.97 2.08 -8.53
C THR A 385 -23.99 2.89 -7.71
N ALA A 386 -23.82 2.57 -6.43
CA ALA A 386 -22.85 3.21 -5.57
C ALA A 386 -21.42 3.03 -6.11
N ARG A 387 -20.57 4.03 -5.85
CA ARG A 387 -19.19 4.10 -6.33
C ARG A 387 -18.26 4.49 -5.20
N LEU A 388 -17.11 3.84 -5.20
CA LEU A 388 -15.96 4.12 -4.34
C LEU A 388 -14.79 4.55 -5.23
N GLN A 389 -13.73 5.06 -4.64
CA GLN A 389 -12.47 5.36 -5.32
C GLN A 389 -11.31 4.92 -4.46
N PHE A 390 -10.60 3.88 -4.89
CA PHE A 390 -9.43 3.33 -4.20
C PHE A 390 -9.63 3.13 -2.68
N PRO A 391 -10.68 2.41 -2.23
CA PRO A 391 -10.84 2.12 -0.82
C PRO A 391 -9.69 1.22 -0.33
N GLN A 392 -9.16 1.45 0.87
CA GLN A 392 -8.02 0.67 1.38
C GLN A 392 -8.33 -0.11 2.66
N ALA A 393 -9.32 0.31 3.46
CA ALA A 393 -9.67 -0.38 4.69
C ALA A 393 -11.17 -0.59 4.85
N ILE A 394 -11.49 -1.67 5.53
CA ILE A 394 -12.83 -2.00 6.00
C ILE A 394 -12.75 -2.51 7.43
N ALA A 395 -13.79 -2.24 8.21
CA ALA A 395 -13.91 -2.75 9.57
C ALA A 395 -15.38 -2.93 9.96
N LEU A 396 -15.63 -3.88 10.87
CA LEU A 396 -16.94 -4.10 11.48
C LEU A 396 -16.77 -4.59 12.91
N ALA A 397 -17.74 -4.29 13.76
CA ALA A 397 -17.87 -4.92 15.06
C ALA A 397 -18.63 -6.25 14.93
N ALA A 398 -18.31 -7.24 15.74
CA ALA A 398 -18.87 -8.59 15.64
C ALA A 398 -20.39 -8.65 15.85
N ASP A 399 -20.94 -7.69 16.60
CA ASP A 399 -22.36 -7.53 16.93
C ASP A 399 -23.08 -6.48 16.07
N SER A 400 -22.36 -5.82 15.16
CA SER A 400 -22.90 -4.75 14.32
C SER A 400 -23.17 -5.23 12.89
N PRO A 401 -24.33 -4.90 12.31
CA PRO A 401 -24.59 -5.13 10.90
C PRO A 401 -23.92 -4.09 10.00
N LEU A 402 -23.10 -3.17 10.53
CA LEU A 402 -22.48 -2.09 9.76
C LEU A 402 -21.05 -2.44 9.36
N LEU A 403 -20.79 -2.40 8.06
CA LEU A 403 -19.45 -2.42 7.49
C LEU A 403 -19.01 -0.97 7.24
N TRP A 404 -17.93 -0.57 7.90
CA TRP A 404 -17.28 0.71 7.69
C TRP A 404 -16.22 0.57 6.60
N ILE A 405 -16.12 1.57 5.72
CA ILE A 405 -15.20 1.56 4.58
C ILE A 405 -14.45 2.90 4.56
N ALA A 406 -13.13 2.83 4.52
CA ALA A 406 -12.28 3.97 4.26
C ALA A 406 -12.15 4.12 2.74
N ASP A 407 -12.95 5.02 2.18
CA ASP A 407 -12.98 5.32 0.75
C ASP A 407 -11.88 6.33 0.43
N THR A 408 -10.65 5.82 0.38
CA THR A 408 -9.41 6.61 0.51
C THR A 408 -9.23 7.65 -0.60
N GLY A 409 -9.58 7.32 -1.85
CA GLY A 409 -9.51 8.26 -2.97
C GLY A 409 -10.53 9.39 -2.83
N ASN A 410 -11.70 9.11 -2.28
CA ASN A 410 -12.72 10.14 -2.04
C ASN A 410 -12.49 10.91 -0.73
N GLY A 411 -11.58 10.45 0.15
CA GLY A 411 -11.37 11.07 1.46
C GLY A 411 -12.63 10.99 2.33
N SER A 412 -13.34 9.86 2.27
CA SER A 412 -14.63 9.69 2.94
C SER A 412 -14.64 8.45 3.83
N LEU A 413 -15.34 8.52 4.97
CA LEU A 413 -15.78 7.35 5.70
C LEU A 413 -17.16 6.96 5.17
N ARG A 414 -17.31 5.72 4.69
CA ARG A 414 -18.59 5.18 4.25
C ARG A 414 -19.08 4.11 5.21
N CYS A 415 -20.39 3.92 5.20
CA CYS A 415 -21.07 2.88 5.95
C CYS A 415 -22.01 2.10 5.02
N LEU A 416 -21.99 0.77 5.16
CA LEU A 416 -22.90 -0.14 4.47
C LEU A 416 -23.54 -1.09 5.48
N ARG A 417 -24.88 -1.07 5.57
CA ARG A 417 -25.61 -2.06 6.35
C ARG A 417 -25.68 -3.40 5.61
N LEU A 418 -25.11 -4.42 6.23
CA LEU A 418 -25.18 -5.82 5.82
C LEU A 418 -26.62 -6.33 5.94
N GLY A 419 -27.05 -7.20 5.01
CA GLY A 419 -28.41 -7.74 4.99
C GLY A 419 -29.48 -6.90 4.27
N GLY A 420 -29.12 -5.82 3.55
CA GLY A 420 -30.07 -5.13 2.65
C GLY A 420 -29.98 -3.60 2.59
N GLY A 421 -28.93 -2.98 3.14
CA GLY A 421 -28.75 -1.53 3.08
C GLY A 421 -27.99 -1.00 1.87
N GLU A 422 -28.08 0.32 1.72
CA GLU A 422 -27.36 1.14 0.74
C GLU A 422 -26.00 1.59 1.30
N LEU A 423 -25.10 1.97 0.38
CA LEU A 423 -23.86 2.64 0.74
C LEU A 423 -24.19 4.10 1.08
N THR A 424 -23.69 4.58 2.20
CA THR A 424 -23.89 5.97 2.65
C THR A 424 -22.58 6.60 3.11
N THR A 425 -22.46 7.90 2.94
CA THR A 425 -21.38 8.72 3.47
C THR A 425 -21.68 9.12 4.89
N VAL A 426 -20.69 9.00 5.76
CA VAL A 426 -20.76 9.57 7.11
C VAL A 426 -20.50 11.07 7.00
N GLU A 427 -21.42 11.88 7.53
CA GLU A 427 -21.22 13.33 7.59
C GLU A 427 -20.10 13.65 8.60
N LEU A 428 -18.99 14.16 8.09
CA LEU A 428 -17.82 14.58 8.86
C LEU A 428 -17.58 16.08 8.64
N PRO A 429 -16.95 16.79 9.61
CA PRO A 429 -16.69 18.23 9.49
C PRO A 429 -15.73 18.59 8.33
N ARG A 430 -14.96 17.60 7.84
CA ARG A 430 -14.09 17.73 6.67
C ARG A 430 -13.93 16.39 5.97
N ARG A 431 -13.47 16.41 4.71
CA ARG A 431 -12.93 15.20 4.08
C ARG A 431 -11.68 14.74 4.81
N LEU A 432 -11.51 13.43 4.82
CA LEU A 432 -10.38 12.76 5.45
C LEU A 432 -9.14 12.82 4.57
N HIS A 433 -7.98 12.91 5.19
CA HIS A 433 -6.69 12.95 4.49
C HIS A 433 -6.13 11.53 4.33
N GLY A 434 -6.48 10.89 3.22
CA GLY A 434 -5.96 9.57 2.87
C GLY A 434 -6.27 8.49 3.90
N PRO A 435 -7.53 8.28 4.31
CA PRO A 435 -7.85 7.29 5.32
C PRO A 435 -7.54 5.88 4.80
N ALA A 436 -6.59 5.15 5.40
CA ALA A 436 -6.16 3.84 4.90
C ALA A 436 -6.26 2.70 5.92
N GLY A 437 -6.60 3.00 7.18
CA GLY A 437 -6.79 2.03 8.24
C GLY A 437 -8.06 2.28 9.02
N LEU A 438 -8.76 1.21 9.38
CA LEU A 438 -9.96 1.26 10.23
C LEU A 438 -9.91 0.16 11.29
N ALA A 439 -10.42 0.48 12.49
CA ALA A 439 -10.78 -0.50 13.51
C ALA A 439 -12.07 -0.06 14.21
N VAL A 440 -12.85 -1.02 14.73
CA VAL A 440 -14.07 -0.72 15.48
C VAL A 440 -14.00 -1.42 16.83
N ALA A 441 -14.00 -0.65 17.91
CA ALA A 441 -14.04 -1.13 19.30
C ALA A 441 -14.40 0.03 20.24
N ALA A 442 -14.81 -0.28 21.47
CA ALA A 442 -15.07 0.72 22.51
C ALA A 442 -16.02 1.86 22.07
N GLY A 443 -17.05 1.50 21.30
CA GLY A 443 -18.07 2.45 20.81
C GLY A 443 -17.56 3.47 19.79
N ALA A 444 -16.43 3.22 19.13
CA ALA A 444 -15.85 4.14 18.14
C ALA A 444 -15.36 3.43 16.88
N VAL A 445 -15.31 4.19 15.79
CA VAL A 445 -14.50 3.87 14.61
C VAL A 445 -13.19 4.63 14.74
N TRP A 446 -12.08 3.88 14.82
CA TRP A 446 -10.72 4.41 14.78
C TRP A 446 -10.27 4.48 13.34
N ILE A 447 -9.71 5.63 12.94
CA ILE A 447 -9.36 5.91 11.55
C ILE A 447 -7.90 6.33 11.47
N ALA A 448 -7.09 5.65 10.67
CA ALA A 448 -5.75 6.10 10.35
C ALA A 448 -5.81 7.05 9.15
N GLU A 449 -5.60 8.34 9.38
CA GLU A 449 -5.41 9.33 8.32
C GLU A 449 -3.95 9.35 7.90
N THR A 450 -3.63 8.48 6.95
CA THR A 450 -2.27 8.19 6.53
C THR A 450 -1.54 9.43 6.04
N ASP A 451 -2.18 10.25 5.19
CA ASP A 451 -1.54 11.45 4.60
C ASP A 451 -1.33 12.58 5.61
N ALA A 452 -2.12 12.60 6.69
CA ALA A 452 -2.00 13.56 7.78
C ALA A 452 -1.11 13.06 8.93
N HIS A 453 -0.58 11.85 8.84
CA HIS A 453 0.19 11.21 9.92
C HIS A 453 -0.57 11.18 11.26
N ALA A 454 -1.86 10.87 11.21
CA ALA A 454 -2.74 11.00 12.37
C ALA A 454 -3.65 9.78 12.55
N VAL A 455 -4.17 9.64 13.77
CA VAL A 455 -5.28 8.73 14.09
C VAL A 455 -6.45 9.56 14.61
N LEU A 456 -7.65 9.26 14.12
CA LEU A 456 -8.89 9.88 14.56
C LEU A 456 -9.78 8.87 15.27
N ARG A 457 -10.65 9.40 16.13
CA ARG A 457 -11.74 8.67 16.78
C ARG A 457 -13.07 9.27 16.33
N TYR A 458 -13.89 8.48 15.66
CA TYR A 458 -15.28 8.78 15.37
C TYR A 458 -16.18 8.06 16.38
N ASP A 459 -16.83 8.82 17.26
CA ASP A 459 -17.69 8.28 18.30
C ASP A 459 -19.05 7.87 17.72
N LEU A 460 -19.45 6.60 17.93
CA LEU A 460 -20.68 6.06 17.35
C LEU A 460 -21.95 6.57 18.02
N ALA A 461 -21.87 7.07 19.25
CA ALA A 461 -23.02 7.56 20.00
C ALA A 461 -23.27 9.05 19.74
N SER A 462 -22.21 9.88 19.75
CA SER A 462 -22.33 11.32 19.51
C SER A 462 -22.19 11.73 18.04
N GLY A 463 -21.56 10.89 17.21
CA GLY A 463 -21.18 11.26 15.83
C GLY A 463 -20.00 12.23 15.76
N GLU A 464 -19.29 12.44 16.87
CA GLU A 464 -18.16 13.37 16.95
C GLU A 464 -16.89 12.75 16.37
N LEU A 465 -16.19 13.52 15.53
CA LEU A 465 -14.85 13.19 15.04
C LEU A 465 -13.80 13.98 15.82
N SER A 466 -12.82 13.31 16.41
CA SER A 466 -11.76 13.91 17.22
C SER A 466 -10.38 13.33 16.88
N ASP A 467 -9.33 14.14 17.01
CA ASP A 467 -7.94 13.69 16.89
C ASP A 467 -7.50 12.90 18.12
N VAL A 468 -6.72 11.84 17.90
CA VAL A 468 -6.08 11.06 18.96
C VAL A 468 -4.61 11.46 19.00
N SER A 469 -4.25 12.30 19.96
CA SER A 469 -2.87 12.76 20.12
C SER A 469 -1.97 11.63 20.62
N ILE A 470 -1.17 11.05 19.72
CA ILE A 470 -0.20 10.02 20.07
C ILE A 470 1.03 10.68 20.70
N ALA A 471 1.40 10.22 21.90
CA ALA A 471 2.57 10.70 22.64
C ALA A 471 3.01 9.64 23.67
N GLU A 472 4.26 9.72 24.13
CA GLU A 472 4.81 8.86 25.20
C GLU A 472 4.13 9.04 26.57
#